data_AF-A0A0Q5DZ25-F1
#
_entry.id   AF-A0A0Q5DZ25-F1
#
_cell.length_a   1.000
_cell.length_b   1.000
_cell.length_c   1.000
_cell.angle_alpha   90.00
_cell.angle_beta   90.00
_cell.angle_gamma   90.00
#
_symmetry.space_group_name_H-M   'P 1'
#
loop_
_entity.id
_entity.type
_entity.pdbx_description
1 polymer ?
#
loop_
_entity_poly.entity_id
_entity_poly.type
_entity_poly.pdbx_seq_one_letter_code
_entity_poly.pdbx_strand_id
1 'polypeptide(L)'
;MRGITKGASKRAAYTIETLSYSSTRLVRLGGRKVAILFPPLDPGGPYQLYPHPDTFRSLTFAGLPAPLRPEFMAFDSLAAVEAFLAIRSAAPAPEALPLAA
;
A
#
# COMPACT_ATOMS: atom_id res chain seq x y z
N MET A 1 -33.22 1.56 -28.59
CA MET A 1 -32.01 2.22 -28.04
C MET A 1 -31.33 1.27 -27.06
N ARG A 2 -30.14 0.75 -27.38
CA ARG A 2 -29.36 -0.13 -26.50
C ARG A 2 -28.52 0.74 -25.56
N GLY A 3 -28.88 0.77 -24.28
CA GLY A 3 -28.06 1.35 -23.23
C GLY A 3 -26.90 0.42 -22.91
N ILE A 4 -25.71 0.73 -23.41
CA ILE A 4 -24.46 0.15 -22.96
C ILE A 4 -24.14 0.74 -21.59
N THR A 5 -24.47 0.02 -20.52
CA THR A 5 -23.90 0.26 -19.20
C THR A 5 -22.41 -0.05 -19.28
N LYS A 6 -21.60 1.01 -19.47
CA LYS A 6 -20.15 0.97 -19.41
C LYS A 6 -19.77 0.41 -18.04
N GLY A 7 -19.35 -0.86 -18.01
CA GLY A 7 -19.02 -1.59 -16.80
C GLY A 7 -18.11 -0.74 -15.93
N ALA A 8 -18.56 -0.44 -14.71
CA ALA A 8 -17.73 0.20 -13.71
C ALA A 8 -16.46 -0.65 -13.59
N SER A 9 -15.34 -0.13 -14.07
CA SER A 9 -14.05 -0.78 -13.92
C SER A 9 -13.84 -0.96 -12.42
N LYS A 10 -13.99 -2.20 -11.94
CA LYS A 10 -13.80 -2.54 -10.53
C LYS A 10 -12.45 -1.97 -10.13
N ARG A 11 -12.43 -0.89 -9.35
CA ARG A 11 -11.17 -0.25 -8.91
C ARG A 11 -10.33 -1.36 -8.30
N ALA A 12 -9.16 -1.59 -8.87
CA ALA A 12 -8.25 -2.59 -8.34
C ALA A 12 -7.95 -2.18 -6.89
N ALA A 13 -8.15 -3.10 -5.95
CA ALA A 13 -7.87 -2.90 -4.54
C ALA A 13 -6.46 -3.42 -4.23
N TYR A 14 -5.80 -2.79 -3.26
CA TYR A 14 -4.53 -3.30 -2.76
C TYR A 14 -4.75 -4.51 -1.85
N THR A 15 -3.80 -5.44 -1.87
CA THR A 15 -3.72 -6.56 -0.93
C THR A 15 -2.27 -6.82 -0.52
N ILE A 16 -2.07 -7.37 0.69
CA ILE A 16 -0.77 -7.83 1.18
C ILE A 16 -0.83 -9.36 1.29
N GLU A 17 0.09 -10.02 0.61
CA GLU A 17 0.23 -11.48 0.58
C GLU A 17 1.49 -11.87 1.35
N THR A 18 1.35 -12.67 2.41
CA THR A 18 2.49 -13.19 3.17
C THR A 18 3.04 -14.43 2.49
N LEU A 19 4.35 -14.49 2.26
CA LEU A 19 5.01 -15.64 1.65
C LEU A 19 5.24 -16.72 2.71
N SER A 20 4.92 -17.99 2.42
CA SER A 20 5.00 -19.07 3.41
C SER A 20 6.40 -19.33 3.98
N TYR A 21 7.44 -18.89 3.27
CA TYR A 21 8.86 -19.13 3.59
C TYR A 21 9.61 -17.86 4.02
N SER A 22 8.94 -16.71 4.11
CA SER A 22 9.59 -15.45 4.45
C SER A 22 8.64 -14.51 5.19
N SER A 23 9.18 -13.76 6.14
CA SER A 23 8.47 -12.66 6.78
C SER A 23 8.24 -11.47 5.84
N THR A 24 8.94 -11.44 4.70
CA THR A 24 8.70 -10.51 3.58
C THR A 24 7.35 -10.78 2.94
N ARG A 25 6.64 -9.70 2.60
CA ARG A 25 5.30 -9.75 2.04
C ARG A 25 5.26 -9.10 0.67
N LEU A 26 4.31 -9.54 -0.14
CA LEU A 26 4.11 -9.04 -1.48
C LEU A 26 2.86 -8.17 -1.52
N VAL A 27 2.99 -6.95 -2.02
CA VAL A 27 1.86 -6.04 -2.21
C VAL A 27 1.36 -6.15 -3.64
N ARG A 28 0.05 -6.33 -3.78
CA ARG A 28 -0.62 -6.43 -5.09
C ARG A 28 -1.64 -5.32 -5.25
N LEU A 29 -1.88 -4.92 -6.49
CA LEU A 29 -3.01 -4.11 -6.91
C LEU A 29 -3.83 -4.94 -7.88
N GLY A 30 -4.95 -5.50 -7.41
CA GLY A 30 -5.66 -6.55 -8.14
C GLY A 30 -4.74 -7.75 -8.44
N GLY A 31 -4.57 -8.09 -9.71
CA GLY A 31 -3.74 -9.22 -10.15
C GLY A 31 -2.23 -8.94 -10.23
N ARG A 32 -1.78 -7.67 -10.10
CA ARG A 32 -0.38 -7.28 -10.38
C ARG A 32 0.42 -7.09 -9.09
N LYS A 33 1.64 -7.63 -9.06
CA LYS A 33 2.62 -7.39 -7.99
C LYS A 33 3.16 -5.96 -8.12
N VAL A 34 3.02 -5.10 -7.12
CA VAL A 34 3.38 -3.68 -7.25
C VAL A 34 4.44 -3.24 -6.26
N ALA A 35 4.54 -3.89 -5.10
CA ALA A 35 5.60 -3.62 -4.13
C ALA A 35 5.98 -4.87 -3.33
N ILE A 36 7.13 -4.80 -2.68
CA ILE A 36 7.64 -5.77 -1.71
C ILE A 36 7.70 -5.04 -0.37
N LEU A 37 7.11 -5.64 0.66
CA LEU A 37 7.10 -5.13 2.02
C LEU A 37 8.05 -5.95 2.87
N PHE A 38 9.13 -5.33 3.32
CA PHE A 38 10.07 -5.94 4.25
C PHE A 38 9.67 -5.63 5.68
N PRO A 39 9.66 -6.63 6.57
CA PRO A 39 9.50 -6.41 8.00
C PRO A 39 10.73 -5.69 8.57
N PRO A 40 10.61 -5.16 9.79
CA PRO A 40 11.75 -4.64 10.53
C PRO A 40 12.87 -5.67 10.65
N LEU A 41 14.12 -5.24 10.47
CA LEU A 41 15.30 -6.08 10.70
C LEU A 41 15.55 -6.28 12.20
N ASP A 42 15.29 -5.25 12.99
CA ASP A 42 15.42 -5.25 14.45
C ASP A 42 14.05 -5.04 15.13
N PRO A 43 13.85 -5.55 16.36
CA PRO A 43 12.66 -5.24 17.14
C PRO A 43 12.46 -3.72 17.29
N GLY A 44 11.31 -3.23 16.84
CA GLY A 44 10.97 -1.80 16.87
C GLY A 44 11.48 -0.99 15.67
N GLY A 45 12.18 -1.62 14.71
CA GLY A 45 12.56 -0.97 13.46
C GLY A 45 11.36 -0.71 12.53
N PRO A 46 11.56 0.05 11.44
CA PRO A 46 10.49 0.35 10.49
C PRO A 46 10.25 -0.78 9.50
N TYR A 47 9.01 -0.91 9.05
CA TYR A 47 8.66 -1.61 7.83
C TYR A 47 9.12 -0.82 6.61
N GLN A 48 9.64 -1.49 5.59
CA GLN A 48 10.10 -0.83 4.37
C GLN A 48 9.32 -1.33 3.16
N LEU A 49 8.72 -0.41 2.42
CA LEU A 49 7.93 -0.71 1.23
C LEU A 49 8.69 -0.31 -0.03
N TYR A 50 9.04 -1.27 -0.87
CA TYR A 50 9.80 -1.04 -2.10
C TYR A 50 8.97 -1.37 -3.34
N PRO A 51 9.03 -0.54 -4.40
CA PRO A 51 8.41 -0.88 -5.68
C PRO A 51 8.90 -2.22 -6.23
N HIS A 52 8.00 -3.03 -6.78
CA HIS A 52 8.36 -4.34 -7.31
C HIS A 52 9.15 -4.19 -8.62
N PRO A 53 10.38 -4.72 -8.72
CA PRO A 53 11.27 -4.46 -9.86
C PRO A 53 10.69 -4.96 -11.18
N ASP A 54 9.95 -6.08 -11.19
CA ASP A 54 9.32 -6.57 -12.42
C ASP A 54 8.19 -5.68 -12.95
N THR A 55 7.49 -4.98 -12.06
CA THR A 55 6.37 -4.13 -12.45
C THR A 55 6.84 -2.75 -12.89
N PHE A 56 7.98 -2.32 -12.37
CA PHE A 56 8.54 -0.98 -12.57
C PHE A 56 9.99 -1.06 -13.08
N ARG A 57 10.23 -1.93 -14.06
CA ARG A 57 11.52 -2.03 -14.78
C ARG A 57 11.79 -0.66 -15.41
N SER A 58 12.82 0.05 -14.96
CA SER A 58 13.27 1.36 -15.48
C SER A 58 12.57 2.62 -14.97
N LEU A 59 11.71 2.56 -13.95
CA LEU A 59 11.17 3.79 -13.38
C LEU A 59 12.19 4.47 -12.48
N THR A 60 12.55 5.71 -12.84
CA THR A 60 13.08 6.67 -11.88
C THR A 60 11.97 7.04 -10.89
N PHE A 61 12.37 7.49 -9.71
CA PHE A 61 11.48 7.79 -8.58
C PHE A 61 10.26 8.68 -8.93
N ALA A 62 10.38 9.53 -9.94
CA ALA A 62 9.32 10.41 -10.44
C ALA A 62 8.20 9.69 -11.23
N GLY A 63 8.50 8.56 -11.88
CA GLY A 63 7.53 7.85 -12.71
C GLY A 63 6.76 6.75 -11.98
N LEU A 64 7.04 6.54 -10.68
CA LEU A 64 6.25 5.65 -9.84
C LEU A 64 4.85 6.24 -9.61
N PRO A 65 3.79 5.44 -9.77
CA PRO A 65 2.43 5.91 -9.48
C PRO A 65 2.35 6.27 -8.00
N ALA A 66 1.69 7.39 -7.69
CA ALA A 66 1.28 7.63 -6.31
C ALA A 66 0.43 6.42 -5.85
N PRO A 67 0.69 5.86 -4.67
CA PRO A 67 1.45 6.47 -3.60
C PRO A 67 2.92 6.01 -3.53
N LEU A 68 3.36 5.03 -4.35
CA LEU A 68 4.66 4.31 -4.34
C LEU A 68 5.91 5.14 -4.69
N ARG A 69 5.90 6.47 -4.52
CA ARG A 69 7.08 7.29 -4.74
C ARG A 69 8.11 7.06 -3.62
N PRO A 70 9.40 6.88 -3.93
CA PRO A 70 10.33 6.11 -3.12
C PRO A 70 11.25 6.97 -2.26
N GLU A 71 11.06 8.28 -2.20
CA GLU A 71 11.95 9.14 -1.43
C GLU A 71 12.02 8.66 0.03
N PHE A 72 10.91 8.23 0.65
CA PHE A 72 10.91 7.70 2.03
C PHE A 72 9.69 6.81 2.33
N MET A 73 9.77 5.49 2.08
CA MET A 73 8.70 4.56 2.44
C MET A 73 9.09 3.64 3.60
N ALA A 74 9.40 4.27 4.71
CA ALA A 74 9.48 3.61 6.01
C ALA A 74 8.17 3.83 6.77
N PHE A 75 7.68 2.80 7.44
CA PHE A 75 6.46 2.84 8.23
C PHE A 75 6.71 2.24 9.61
N ASP A 76 6.22 2.91 10.65
CA ASP A 76 6.43 2.46 12.05
C ASP A 76 5.68 1.17 12.38
N SER A 77 4.69 0.79 11.57
CA SER A 77 3.92 -0.44 11.78
C SER A 77 3.30 -0.97 10.50
N LEU A 78 2.92 -2.26 10.52
CA LEU A 78 2.12 -2.86 9.46
C LEU A 78 0.76 -2.15 9.27
N ALA A 79 0.14 -1.68 10.35
CA ALA A 79 -1.14 -0.97 10.27
C ALA A 79 -1.00 0.35 9.50
N ALA A 80 0.13 1.06 9.67
CA ALA A 80 0.43 2.27 8.89
C ALA A 80 0.58 1.95 7.39
N VAL A 81 1.20 0.81 7.04
CA VAL A 81 1.28 0.34 5.64
C VAL A 81 -0.11 0.02 5.08
N GLU A 82 -0.95 -0.69 5.83
CA GLU A 82 -2.31 -1.03 5.41
C GLU A 82 -3.18 0.22 5.20
N ALA A 83 -3.06 1.22 6.07
CA ALA A 83 -3.75 2.51 5.95
C ALA A 83 -3.25 3.29 4.72
N PHE A 84 -1.94 3.34 4.51
CA PHE A 84 -1.31 3.97 3.35
C PHE A 84 -1.77 3.37 2.02
N LEU A 85 -1.94 2.05 1.98
CA LEU A 85 -2.45 1.32 0.81
C LEU A 85 -3.99 1.29 0.73
N ALA A 86 -4.69 1.94 1.66
CA ALA A 86 -6.14 1.91 1.77
C ALA A 86 -6.76 0.49 1.78
N ILE A 87 -6.05 -0.48 2.38
CA ILE A 87 -6.47 -1.89 2.47
C ILE A 87 -7.51 -2.06 3.56
N ARG A 88 -7.20 -1.53 4.75
CA ARG A 88 -8.20 -1.27 5.77
C ARG A 88 -8.51 0.21 5.62
N SER A 89 -9.72 0.53 5.18
CA SER A 89 -10.21 1.89 5.28
C SER A 89 -10.00 2.30 6.73
N ALA A 90 -9.04 3.18 6.99
CA ALA A 90 -8.91 3.77 8.30
C ALA A 90 -10.29 4.38 8.58
N ALA A 91 -11.05 3.80 9.51
CA ALA A 91 -12.14 4.55 10.09
C ALA A 91 -11.48 5.85 10.57
N PRO A 92 -12.02 7.03 10.21
CA PRO A 92 -11.46 8.28 10.68
C PRO A 92 -11.30 8.15 12.19
N ALA A 93 -10.08 8.35 12.70
CA ALA A 93 -9.86 8.42 14.12
C ALA A 93 -10.86 9.45 14.66
N PRO A 94 -11.65 9.15 15.71
CA PRO A 94 -12.50 10.16 16.29
C PRO A 94 -11.58 11.30 16.72
N GLU A 95 -11.68 12.42 16.02
CA GLU A 95 -11.10 13.68 16.46
C GLU A 95 -11.63 13.91 17.87
N ALA A 96 -10.76 13.75 18.86
CA ALA A 96 -11.02 14.30 20.18
C ALA A 96 -11.00 15.82 20.01
N LEU A 97 -12.15 16.39 19.67
CA LEU A 97 -12.40 17.82 19.75
C LEU A 97 -12.06 18.26 21.17
N PRO A 98 -11.15 19.22 21.38
CA PRO A 98 -10.96 19.80 22.69
C PRO A 98 -12.20 20.65 22.96
N LEU A 99 -13.16 20.13 23.72
CA LEU A 99 -14.17 21.01 24.30
C LEU A 99 -13.55 21.66 25.54
N ALA A 100 -12.92 22.80 25.29
CA ALA A 100 -12.59 23.78 26.30
C ALA A 100 -13.88 24.38 26.87
N ALA A 101 -14.01 24.28 28.20
CA ALA A 101 -14.62 25.19 29.19
C ALA A 101 -15.35 24.39 30.28
#